data_AF-K1P980-F1
#
_entry.id   AF-K1P980-F1
#
_cell.length_a   1.000
_cell.length_b   1.000
_cell.length_c   1.000
_cell.angle_alpha   90.00
_cell.angle_beta   90.00
_cell.angle_gamma   90.00
#
_symmetry.space_group_name_H-M   'P 1'
#
loop_
_entity.id
_entity.type
_entity.pdbx_description
1 polymer ?
#
loop_
_entity_poly.entity_id
_entity_poly.type
_entity_poly.pdbx_seq_one_letter_code
_entity_poly.pdbx_strand_id
1 'polypeptide(L)'
;MADLWSHSNGVSQSQFLSVVRELKRTQNALKEALKKPGKGDQPIETTSTLLLESRVKAQQIEICELKQRIENLQVHKKQLKNNIEGISVAPSSSSFEISRTSRENSFSKEEAEFSRREKQLQDEINNWKQKVEHLRKENNVQQLNYRLKEETERLQKMEENYKQAIQDKNVYEQRIAEMKACQVQETNPIYRSPKTVAHGSYEKPVSGRTHRTVEDLHEALNEFRRQPSNNPRTYRCDRCYEEFTSEEDHLQHIQKCYD
;
A
#
# COMPACT_ATOMS: atom_id res chain seq x y z
N MET A 1 13.49 -3.19 -32.06
CA MET A 1 14.16 -3.19 -30.74
C MET A 1 13.21 -3.86 -29.77
N ALA A 2 13.49 -5.12 -29.41
CA ALA A 2 12.62 -5.90 -28.55
C ALA A 2 12.78 -5.45 -27.08
N ASP A 3 11.67 -5.40 -26.37
CA ASP A 3 11.57 -5.09 -24.95
C ASP A 3 12.46 -6.02 -24.11
N LEU A 4 13.60 -5.49 -23.65
CA LEU A 4 14.51 -6.17 -22.72
C LEU A 4 13.91 -6.31 -21.30
N TRP A 5 12.66 -5.87 -21.08
CA TRP A 5 11.97 -5.88 -19.78
C TRP A 5 10.99 -7.05 -19.60
N SER A 6 10.66 -7.77 -20.66
CA SER A 6 9.67 -8.86 -20.60
C SER A 6 10.19 -10.16 -19.97
N HIS A 7 11.49 -10.26 -19.68
CA HIS A 7 12.14 -11.54 -19.37
C HIS A 7 12.33 -11.84 -17.88
N SER A 8 11.75 -11.08 -16.93
CA SER A 8 11.91 -11.46 -15.51
C SER A 8 10.71 -11.40 -14.59
N ASN A 9 9.59 -10.73 -14.92
CA ASN A 9 8.42 -10.69 -14.00
C ASN A 9 7.03 -10.54 -14.66
N GLY A 10 6.89 -10.68 -15.98
CA GLY A 10 5.58 -10.64 -16.64
C GLY A 10 4.83 -9.30 -16.60
N VAL A 11 5.48 -8.20 -16.17
CA VAL A 11 4.89 -6.85 -16.16
C VAL A 11 5.44 -6.05 -17.33
N SER A 12 4.57 -5.59 -18.22
CA SER A 12 4.96 -4.74 -19.35
C SER A 12 5.50 -3.39 -18.89
N GLN A 13 6.47 -2.82 -19.63
CA GLN A 13 7.05 -1.51 -19.34
C GLN A 13 5.97 -0.41 -19.19
N SER A 14 4.90 -0.50 -19.99
CA SER A 14 3.73 0.39 -19.90
C SER A 14 2.98 0.28 -18.59
N GLN A 15 2.80 -0.93 -18.04
CA GLN A 15 2.15 -1.15 -16.75
C GLN A 15 3.02 -0.62 -15.60
N PHE A 16 4.34 -0.86 -15.67
CA PHE A 16 5.30 -0.33 -14.69
C PHE A 16 5.27 1.21 -14.64
N LEU A 17 5.35 1.87 -15.81
CA LEU A 17 5.32 3.33 -15.89
C LEU A 17 3.96 3.93 -15.49
N SER A 18 2.88 3.16 -15.58
CA SER A 18 1.56 3.56 -15.07
C SER A 18 1.53 3.55 -13.54
N VAL A 19 2.01 2.48 -12.91
CA VAL A 19 2.09 2.33 -11.45
C VAL A 19 2.99 3.40 -10.84
N VAL A 20 4.14 3.69 -11.46
CA VAL A 20 5.06 4.76 -11.01
C VAL A 20 4.40 6.14 -11.09
N ARG A 21 3.60 6.41 -12.13
CA ARG A 21 2.84 7.68 -12.25
C ARG A 21 1.72 7.80 -11.23
N GLU A 22 1.08 6.69 -10.87
CA GLU A 22 0.06 6.62 -9.81
C GLU A 22 0.70 6.89 -8.43
N LEU A 23 1.81 6.21 -8.13
CA LEU A 23 2.59 6.37 -6.89
C LEU A 23 3.10 7.80 -6.68
N LYS A 24 3.55 8.44 -7.76
CA LYS A 24 4.01 9.84 -7.69
C LYS A 24 2.86 10.81 -7.41
N ARG A 25 1.66 10.52 -7.91
CA ARG A 25 0.45 11.32 -7.63
C ARG A 25 0.00 11.15 -6.18
N THR A 26 0.00 9.93 -5.65
CA THR A 26 -0.36 9.68 -4.25
C THR A 26 0.67 10.23 -3.27
N GLN A 27 1.97 10.16 -3.58
CA GLN A 27 3.04 10.77 -2.77
C GLN A 27 2.89 12.30 -2.68
N ASN A 28 2.50 12.95 -3.77
CA ASN A 28 2.25 14.40 -3.77
C ASN A 28 1.01 14.77 -2.95
N ALA A 29 -0.07 13.99 -3.07
CA ALA A 29 -1.26 14.17 -2.24
C ALA A 29 -0.96 13.99 -0.74
N LEU A 30 -0.10 13.03 -0.39
CA LEU A 30 0.34 12.80 1.00
C LEU A 30 1.18 13.97 1.54
N LYS A 31 2.09 14.52 0.71
CA LYS A 31 2.91 15.69 1.07
C LYS A 31 2.06 16.94 1.29
N GLU A 32 0.98 17.11 0.54
CA GLU A 32 0.03 18.21 0.76
C GLU A 32 -0.81 18.01 2.02
N ALA A 33 -1.20 16.77 2.33
CA ALA A 33 -1.93 16.45 3.55
C ALA A 33 -1.07 16.63 4.83
N LEU A 34 0.24 16.35 4.75
CA LEU A 34 1.20 16.47 5.86
C LEU A 34 1.66 17.91 6.14
N LYS A 35 1.29 18.91 5.33
CA LYS A 35 1.65 20.34 5.56
C LYS A 35 0.81 21.06 6.62
N LYS A 36 -0.05 20.38 7.39
CA LYS A 36 -0.71 20.98 8.57
C LYS A 36 0.25 20.96 9.77
N PRO A 37 0.42 22.06 10.52
CA PRO A 37 1.42 22.11 11.59
C PRO A 37 0.87 21.47 12.86
N GLY A 38 1.58 20.45 13.36
CA GLY A 38 1.38 19.88 14.69
C GLY A 38 2.74 19.49 15.27
N LYS A 39 3.17 20.23 16.30
CA LYS A 39 4.49 20.19 16.93
C LYS A 39 4.80 18.86 17.63
N GLY A 40 6.08 18.47 17.55
CA GLY A 40 6.83 17.95 18.71
C GLY A 40 7.05 16.45 18.77
N ASP A 41 8.30 16.03 18.50
CA ASP A 41 8.85 14.74 18.90
C ASP A 41 8.84 14.58 20.43
N GLN A 42 8.10 13.60 20.95
CA GLN A 42 8.42 12.92 22.20
C GLN A 42 8.04 11.42 22.13
N PRO A 43 8.82 10.51 22.72
CA PRO A 43 8.50 9.09 22.75
C PRO A 43 7.51 8.80 23.89
N ILE A 44 6.21 8.94 23.66
CA ILE A 44 5.17 8.66 24.69
C ILE A 44 3.90 8.08 24.03
N GLU A 45 3.87 6.83 23.56
CA GLU A 45 2.61 6.31 22.97
C GLU A 45 2.18 4.90 23.41
N THR A 46 3.09 4.03 23.85
CA THR A 46 2.71 2.70 24.38
C THR A 46 2.13 2.75 25.79
N THR A 47 2.61 3.64 26.65
CA THR A 47 2.04 3.83 28.01
C THR A 47 0.65 4.46 27.96
N SER A 48 0.39 5.31 26.97
CA SER A 48 -0.86 6.08 26.85
C SER A 48 -2.05 5.20 26.45
N THR A 49 -1.84 4.25 25.53
CA THR A 49 -2.89 3.30 25.08
C THR A 49 -3.26 2.29 26.17
N LEU A 50 -2.27 1.72 26.88
CA LEU A 50 -2.52 0.81 28.01
C LEU A 50 -3.28 1.49 29.17
N LEU A 51 -2.97 2.77 29.44
CA LEU A 51 -3.69 3.56 30.45
C LEU A 51 -5.13 3.85 30.03
N LEU A 52 -5.39 4.11 28.75
CA LEU A 52 -6.73 4.32 28.21
C LEU A 52 -7.59 3.06 28.27
N GLU A 53 -7.05 1.90 27.87
CA GLU A 53 -7.78 0.62 27.96
C GLU A 53 -8.14 0.27 29.41
N SER A 54 -7.21 0.52 30.34
CA SER A 54 -7.44 0.29 31.77
C SER A 54 -8.55 1.21 32.32
N ARG A 55 -8.58 2.48 31.90
CA ARG A 55 -9.67 3.42 32.26
C ARG A 55 -11.02 2.99 31.69
N VAL A 56 -11.07 2.53 30.43
CA VAL A 56 -12.32 2.05 29.82
C VAL A 56 -12.86 0.84 30.58
N LYS A 57 -12.00 -0.10 30.98
CA LYS A 57 -12.40 -1.26 31.79
C LYS A 57 -12.93 -0.84 33.17
N ALA A 58 -12.24 0.08 33.85
CA ALA A 58 -12.69 0.59 35.15
C ALA A 58 -14.07 1.26 35.07
N GLN A 59 -14.29 2.13 34.08
CA GLN A 59 -15.59 2.77 33.87
C GLN A 59 -16.70 1.79 33.49
N GLN A 60 -16.36 0.70 32.80
CA GLN A 60 -17.32 -0.36 32.48
C GLN A 60 -17.78 -1.11 33.74
N ILE A 61 -16.90 -1.30 34.73
CA ILE A 61 -17.24 -1.91 36.03
C ILE A 61 -18.19 -1.00 36.80
N GLU A 62 -17.90 0.31 36.88
CA GLU A 62 -18.79 1.29 37.54
C GLU A 62 -20.20 1.30 36.93
N ILE A 63 -20.30 1.22 35.60
CA ILE A 63 -21.60 1.13 34.91
C ILE A 63 -22.37 -0.14 35.33
N CYS A 64 -21.69 -1.27 35.49
CA CYS A 64 -22.32 -2.50 35.94
C CYS A 64 -22.82 -2.40 37.38
N GLU A 65 -22.02 -1.83 38.28
CA GLU A 65 -22.42 -1.61 39.68
C GLU A 65 -23.62 -0.67 39.80
N LEU A 66 -23.65 0.41 39.01
CA LEU A 66 -24.77 1.34 38.96
C LEU A 66 -26.06 0.67 38.48
N LYS A 67 -25.99 -0.19 37.45
CA LYS A 67 -27.14 -0.97 36.99
C LYS A 67 -27.70 -1.87 38.08
N GLN A 68 -26.82 -2.55 38.82
CA GLN A 68 -27.23 -3.44 39.91
C GLN A 68 -27.89 -2.66 41.06
N ARG A 69 -27.41 -1.45 41.37
CA ARG A 69 -28.07 -0.57 42.36
C ARG A 69 -29.47 -0.16 41.91
N ILE A 70 -29.67 0.13 40.62
CA ILE A 70 -31.00 0.46 40.08
C ILE A 70 -31.95 -0.72 40.21
N GLU A 71 -31.52 -1.94 39.87
CA GLU A 71 -32.35 -3.14 40.07
C GLU A 71 -32.77 -3.33 41.54
N ASN A 72 -31.83 -3.16 42.47
CA ASN A 72 -32.13 -3.27 43.91
C ASN A 72 -33.16 -2.22 44.36
N LEU A 73 -33.03 -0.97 43.90
CA LEU A 73 -34.00 0.09 44.19
C LEU A 73 -35.39 -0.22 43.62
N GLN A 74 -35.46 -0.78 42.42
CA GLN A 74 -36.73 -1.19 41.81
C GLN A 74 -37.41 -2.33 42.58
N VAL A 75 -36.63 -3.31 43.07
CA VAL A 75 -37.15 -4.39 43.94
C VAL A 75 -37.69 -3.81 45.25
N HIS A 76 -36.95 -2.90 45.89
CA HIS A 76 -37.38 -2.26 47.14
C HIS A 76 -38.65 -1.43 46.95
N LYS A 77 -38.74 -0.66 45.85
CA LYS A 77 -39.96 0.07 45.47
C LYS A 77 -41.17 -0.85 45.32
N LYS A 78 -40.98 -2.02 44.70
CA LYS A 78 -42.04 -3.02 44.54
C LYS A 78 -42.48 -3.60 45.89
N GLN A 79 -41.56 -3.87 46.81
CA GLN A 79 -41.88 -4.36 48.16
C GLN A 79 -42.66 -3.32 48.99
N LEU A 80 -42.25 -2.06 48.97
CA LEU A 80 -42.97 -0.97 49.66
C LEU A 80 -44.42 -0.85 49.16
N LYS A 81 -44.62 -0.92 47.84
CA LYS A 81 -45.97 -0.88 47.24
C LYS A 81 -46.84 -2.03 47.74
N ASN A 82 -46.31 -3.26 47.74
CA ASN A 82 -47.04 -4.43 48.24
C ASN A 82 -47.40 -4.30 49.74
N ASN A 83 -46.52 -3.72 50.55
CA ASN A 83 -46.77 -3.51 51.99
C ASN A 83 -47.93 -2.54 52.25
N ILE A 84 -48.08 -1.49 51.42
CA ILE A 84 -49.19 -0.53 51.53
C ILE A 84 -50.51 -1.18 51.11
N GLU A 85 -50.51 -1.93 50.01
CA GLU A 85 -51.68 -2.66 49.54
C GLU A 85 -52.14 -3.73 50.55
N GLY A 86 -51.21 -4.39 51.25
CA GLY A 86 -51.53 -5.37 52.31
C GLY A 86 -52.24 -4.77 53.54
N ILE A 87 -52.01 -3.50 53.86
CA ILE A 87 -52.66 -2.80 54.98
C ILE A 87 -54.04 -2.27 54.58
N SER A 88 -54.29 -2.02 53.30
CA SER A 88 -55.59 -1.59 52.75
C SER A 88 -56.74 -2.58 53.01
N VAL A 89 -56.44 -3.83 53.38
CA VAL A 89 -57.41 -4.91 53.59
C VAL A 89 -57.86 -5.02 55.07
N ALA A 90 -57.28 -4.24 55.98
CA ALA A 90 -57.67 -4.24 57.40
C ALA A 90 -58.95 -3.41 57.65
N PRO A 91 -59.83 -3.81 58.60
CA PRO A 91 -61.11 -3.13 58.85
C PRO A 91 -60.91 -1.66 59.28
N SER A 92 -61.69 -0.75 58.72
CA SER A 92 -61.60 0.69 58.96
C SER A 92 -62.01 1.08 60.38
N SER A 93 -61.04 1.51 61.19
CA SER A 93 -61.29 2.32 62.39
C SER A 93 -60.69 3.72 62.18
N SER A 94 -61.22 4.76 62.83
CA SER A 94 -60.76 6.15 62.57
C SER A 94 -59.28 6.39 62.91
N SER A 95 -58.73 5.62 63.87
CA SER A 95 -57.29 5.60 64.18
C SER A 95 -56.46 4.96 63.05
N PHE A 96 -57.02 3.97 62.37
CA PHE A 96 -56.43 3.35 61.19
C PHE A 96 -56.50 4.27 59.95
N GLU A 97 -57.56 5.06 59.77
CA GLU A 97 -57.68 6.00 58.63
C GLU A 97 -56.67 7.15 58.69
N ILE A 98 -56.44 7.73 59.87
CA ILE A 98 -55.40 8.76 60.07
C ILE A 98 -54.00 8.16 59.84
N SER A 99 -53.76 6.95 60.36
CA SER A 99 -52.50 6.24 60.15
C SER A 99 -52.29 5.85 58.67
N ARG A 100 -53.37 5.54 57.95
CA ARG A 100 -53.37 5.21 56.51
C ARG A 100 -53.05 6.43 55.66
N THR A 101 -53.77 7.54 55.84
CA THR A 101 -53.52 8.79 55.09
C THR A 101 -52.13 9.36 55.38
N SER A 102 -51.64 9.27 56.61
CA SER A 102 -50.28 9.71 56.96
C SER A 102 -49.20 8.85 56.27
N ARG A 103 -49.41 7.53 56.16
CA ARG A 103 -48.52 6.63 55.41
C ARG A 103 -48.59 6.82 53.89
N GLU A 104 -49.79 7.01 53.33
CA GLU A 104 -49.98 7.28 51.89
C GLU A 104 -49.28 8.59 51.49
N ASN A 105 -49.37 9.63 52.33
CA ASN A 105 -48.65 10.89 52.13
C ASN A 105 -47.12 10.74 52.25
N SER A 106 -46.64 9.91 53.17
CA SER A 106 -45.20 9.60 53.30
C SER A 106 -44.68 8.84 52.08
N PHE A 107 -45.44 7.86 51.60
CA PHE A 107 -45.08 7.07 50.41
C PHE A 107 -45.06 7.92 49.15
N SER A 108 -46.01 8.83 48.97
CA SER A 108 -46.06 9.72 47.81
C SER A 108 -44.84 10.66 47.76
N LYS A 109 -44.35 11.12 48.93
CA LYS A 109 -43.08 11.86 49.02
C LYS A 109 -41.87 11.01 48.68
N GLU A 110 -41.77 9.81 49.27
CA GLU A 110 -40.66 8.88 48.98
C GLU A 110 -40.64 8.46 47.51
N GLU A 111 -41.80 8.20 46.89
CA GLU A 111 -41.89 7.85 45.47
C GLU A 111 -41.42 8.99 44.57
N ALA A 112 -41.76 10.24 44.90
CA ALA A 112 -41.27 11.41 44.18
C ALA A 112 -39.75 11.58 44.33
N GLU A 113 -39.19 11.31 45.52
CA GLU A 113 -37.74 11.33 45.74
C GLU A 113 -37.01 10.21 45.00
N PHE A 114 -37.54 8.97 45.04
CA PHE A 114 -37.01 7.85 44.28
C PHE A 114 -37.04 8.12 42.78
N SER A 115 -38.14 8.67 42.26
CA SER A 115 -38.25 8.99 40.83
C SER A 115 -37.26 10.09 40.40
N ARG A 116 -37.05 11.12 41.24
CA ARG A 116 -36.00 12.12 41.00
C ARG A 116 -34.60 11.49 41.00
N ARG A 117 -34.32 10.60 41.96
CA ARG A 117 -33.03 9.92 42.08
C ARG A 117 -32.78 8.98 40.90
N GLU A 118 -33.81 8.26 40.46
CA GLU A 118 -33.76 7.39 39.28
C GLU A 118 -33.44 8.20 38.02
N LYS A 119 -34.09 9.35 37.84
CA LYS A 119 -33.79 10.26 36.72
C LYS A 119 -32.34 10.78 36.77
N GLN A 120 -31.86 11.20 37.95
CA GLN A 120 -30.46 11.64 38.12
C GLN A 120 -29.47 10.53 37.74
N LEU A 121 -29.68 9.31 38.22
CA LEU A 121 -28.82 8.17 37.90
C LEU A 121 -28.87 7.83 36.40
N GLN A 122 -30.05 7.95 35.77
CA GLN A 122 -30.19 7.72 34.34
C GLN A 122 -29.44 8.77 33.51
N ASP A 123 -29.49 10.04 33.92
CA ASP A 123 -28.75 11.13 33.29
C ASP A 123 -27.23 10.94 33.46
N GLU A 124 -26.77 10.51 34.63
CA GLU A 124 -25.37 10.13 34.88
C GLU A 124 -24.93 8.96 33.98
N ILE A 125 -25.74 7.92 33.84
CA ILE A 125 -25.47 6.79 32.93
C ILE A 125 -25.32 7.28 31.48
N ASN A 126 -26.22 8.16 31.03
CA ASN A 126 -26.16 8.70 29.67
C ASN A 126 -24.88 9.53 29.45
N ASN A 127 -24.50 10.34 30.43
CA ASN A 127 -23.25 11.11 30.40
C ASN A 127 -22.02 10.18 30.32
N TRP A 128 -21.96 9.14 31.16
CA TRP A 128 -20.87 8.16 31.13
C TRP A 128 -20.81 7.37 29.82
N LYS A 129 -21.95 6.98 29.25
CA LYS A 129 -22.00 6.36 27.92
C LYS A 129 -21.38 7.24 26.84
N GLN A 130 -21.70 8.54 26.84
CA GLN A 130 -21.12 9.49 25.88
C GLN A 130 -19.60 9.62 26.07
N LYS A 131 -19.11 9.71 27.32
CA LYS A 131 -17.67 9.77 27.62
C LYS A 131 -16.93 8.52 27.16
N VAL A 132 -17.49 7.33 27.38
CA VAL A 132 -16.88 6.06 26.94
C VAL A 132 -16.80 6.02 25.41
N GLU A 133 -17.86 6.43 24.71
CA GLU A 133 -17.88 6.45 23.25
C GLU A 133 -16.85 7.44 22.68
N HIS A 134 -16.68 8.60 23.30
CA HIS A 134 -15.63 9.55 22.94
C HIS A 134 -14.24 8.94 23.09
N LEU A 135 -13.95 8.35 24.26
CA LEU A 135 -12.66 7.72 24.54
C LEU A 135 -12.36 6.55 23.59
N ARG A 136 -13.38 5.77 23.19
CA ARG A 136 -13.22 4.70 22.18
C ARG A 136 -12.81 5.24 20.82
N LYS A 137 -13.44 6.34 20.38
CA LYS A 137 -13.10 6.99 19.11
C LYS A 137 -11.67 7.53 19.14
N GLU A 138 -11.28 8.20 20.23
CA GLU A 138 -9.91 8.70 20.40
C GLU A 138 -8.86 7.57 20.38
N ASN A 139 -9.12 6.47 21.10
CA ASN A 139 -8.21 5.32 21.11
C ASN A 139 -8.05 4.71 19.71
N ASN A 140 -9.16 4.54 18.98
CA ASN A 140 -9.13 4.00 17.62
C ASN A 140 -8.31 4.90 16.67
N VAL A 141 -8.46 6.23 16.78
CA VAL A 141 -7.66 7.19 16.01
C VAL A 141 -6.17 7.08 16.36
N GLN A 142 -5.82 6.94 17.65
CA GLN A 142 -4.42 6.75 18.05
C GLN A 142 -3.82 5.46 17.50
N GLN A 143 -4.55 4.34 17.57
CA GLN A 143 -4.09 3.07 16.99
C GLN A 143 -3.88 3.15 15.47
N LEU A 144 -4.80 3.82 14.77
CA LEU A 144 -4.67 4.02 13.32
C LEU A 144 -3.46 4.91 12.98
N ASN A 145 -3.22 5.97 13.75
CA ASN A 145 -2.06 6.84 13.57
C ASN A 145 -0.74 6.07 13.79
N TYR A 146 -0.69 5.20 14.80
CA TYR A 146 0.49 4.37 15.06
C TYR A 146 0.80 3.44 13.88
N ARG A 147 -0.21 2.70 13.39
CA ARG A 147 -0.05 1.84 12.21
C ARG A 147 0.36 2.61 10.96
N LEU A 148 -0.23 3.80 10.78
CA LEU A 148 0.11 4.67 9.65
C LEU A 148 1.59 5.10 9.70
N LYS A 149 2.11 5.40 10.90
CA LYS A 149 3.51 5.76 11.09
C LYS A 149 4.45 4.61 10.71
N GLU A 150 4.19 3.40 11.21
CA GLU A 150 5.00 2.21 10.89
C GLU A 150 5.02 1.92 9.38
N GLU A 151 3.87 1.98 8.72
CA GLU A 151 3.79 1.78 7.27
C GLU A 151 4.49 2.88 6.48
N THR A 152 4.44 4.13 6.95
CA THR A 152 5.15 5.24 6.32
C THR A 152 6.67 5.05 6.41
N GLU A 153 7.18 4.62 7.57
CA GLU A 153 8.61 4.31 7.76
C GLU A 153 9.06 3.14 6.88
N ARG A 154 8.24 2.08 6.76
CA ARG A 154 8.51 0.95 5.84
C ARG A 154 8.59 1.40 4.39
N LEU A 155 7.65 2.22 3.94
CA LEU A 155 7.63 2.75 2.58
C LEU A 155 8.83 3.66 2.30
N GLN A 156 9.25 4.49 3.26
CA GLN A 156 10.45 5.31 3.12
C GLN A 156 11.70 4.46 2.93
N LYS A 157 11.88 3.42 3.77
CA LYS A 157 13.01 2.49 3.64
C LYS A 157 13.01 1.76 2.29
N MET A 158 11.82 1.38 1.81
CA MET A 158 11.66 0.78 0.49
C MET A 158 12.03 1.76 -0.63
N GLU A 159 11.62 3.03 -0.53
CA GLU A 159 11.99 4.09 -1.47
C GLU A 159 13.50 4.31 -1.53
N GLU A 160 14.18 4.31 -0.37
CA GLU A 160 15.63 4.40 -0.27
C GLU A 160 16.33 3.22 -0.96
N ASN A 161 15.86 1.99 -0.70
CA ASN A 161 16.38 0.79 -1.35
C ASN A 161 16.22 0.87 -2.89
N TYR A 162 15.08 1.37 -3.38
CA TYR A 162 14.86 1.54 -4.82
C TYR A 162 15.78 2.60 -5.42
N LYS A 163 16.00 3.73 -4.72
CA LYS A 163 16.94 4.75 -5.17
C LYS A 163 18.35 4.20 -5.27
N GLN A 164 18.78 3.40 -4.30
CA GLN A 164 20.09 2.74 -4.34
C GLN A 164 20.19 1.76 -5.51
N ALA A 165 19.19 0.90 -5.70
CA ALA A 165 19.19 -0.06 -6.81
C ALA A 165 19.26 0.60 -8.19
N ILE A 166 18.62 1.77 -8.36
CA ILE A 166 18.71 2.56 -9.59
C ILE A 166 20.13 3.10 -9.79
N GLN A 167 20.76 3.60 -8.73
CA GLN A 167 22.14 4.07 -8.80
C GLN A 167 23.10 2.94 -9.19
N ASP A 168 22.98 1.79 -8.54
CA ASP A 168 23.81 0.61 -8.82
C ASP A 168 23.64 0.14 -10.25
N LYS A 169 22.39 0.10 -10.74
CA LYS A 169 22.09 -0.25 -12.15
C LYS A 169 22.84 0.67 -13.13
N ASN A 170 22.81 1.98 -12.90
CA ASN A 170 23.50 2.93 -13.78
C ASN A 170 25.02 2.67 -13.81
N VAL A 171 25.62 2.33 -12.66
CA VAL A 171 27.03 1.96 -12.57
C VAL A 171 27.34 0.71 -13.39
N TYR A 172 26.49 -0.33 -13.30
CA TYR A 172 26.66 -1.54 -14.10
C TYR A 172 26.50 -1.29 -15.60
N GLU A 173 25.50 -0.50 -16.01
CA GLU A 173 25.29 -0.12 -17.41
C GLU A 173 26.51 0.64 -17.98
N GLN A 174 27.07 1.57 -17.20
CA GLN A 174 28.28 2.29 -17.58
C GLN A 174 29.47 1.32 -17.76
N ARG A 175 29.71 0.42 -16.80
CA ARG A 175 30.80 -0.58 -16.90
C ARG A 175 30.62 -1.50 -18.11
N ILE A 176 29.39 -1.91 -18.42
CA ILE A 176 29.10 -2.72 -19.61
C ILE A 176 29.41 -1.94 -20.90
N ALA A 177 29.07 -0.64 -20.94
CA ALA A 177 29.38 0.21 -22.09
C ALA A 177 30.90 0.39 -22.27
N GLU A 178 31.64 0.60 -21.19
CA GLU A 178 33.12 0.69 -21.19
C GLU A 178 33.77 -0.61 -21.68
N MET A 179 33.34 -1.77 -21.16
CA MET A 179 33.85 -3.07 -21.63
C MET A 179 33.58 -3.29 -23.12
N LYS A 180 32.37 -2.95 -23.59
CA LYS A 180 32.03 -3.04 -25.03
C LYS A 180 32.91 -2.11 -25.87
N ALA A 181 33.20 -0.90 -25.39
CA ALA A 181 34.07 0.04 -26.09
C ALA A 181 35.52 -0.50 -26.20
N CYS A 182 36.07 -1.04 -25.12
CA CYS A 182 37.39 -1.69 -25.13
C CYS A 182 37.43 -2.87 -26.09
N GLN A 183 36.42 -3.74 -26.08
CA GLN A 183 36.34 -4.90 -26.96
C GLN A 183 36.30 -4.51 -28.46
N VAL A 184 35.60 -3.42 -28.80
CA VAL A 184 35.58 -2.88 -30.17
C VAL A 184 36.96 -2.35 -30.60
N GLN A 185 37.71 -1.72 -29.69
CA GLN A 185 39.08 -1.27 -29.98
C GLN A 185 40.05 -2.43 -30.19
N GLU A 186 39.89 -3.53 -29.44
CA GLU A 186 40.73 -4.73 -29.59
C GLU A 186 40.42 -5.53 -30.86
N THR A 187 39.16 -5.56 -31.29
CA THR A 187 38.69 -6.39 -32.41
C THR A 187 38.62 -5.68 -33.76
N ASN A 188 38.70 -4.34 -33.82
CA ASN A 188 38.75 -3.60 -35.08
C ASN A 188 40.18 -3.41 -35.61
N PRO A 189 40.53 -3.97 -36.78
CA PRO A 189 41.86 -3.79 -37.38
C PRO A 189 42.17 -2.36 -37.85
N ILE A 190 41.16 -1.47 -37.89
CA ILE A 190 41.29 -0.07 -38.35
C ILE A 190 41.92 0.83 -37.27
N TYR A 191 41.86 0.46 -35.99
CA TYR A 191 42.44 1.24 -34.87
C TYR A 191 43.84 0.79 -34.46
N ARG A 192 44.44 -0.18 -35.15
CA ARG A 192 45.91 -0.33 -35.07
C ARG A 192 46.51 0.88 -35.77
N SER A 193 47.32 1.66 -35.04
CA SER A 193 48.14 2.76 -35.58
C SER A 193 48.55 2.47 -37.02
N PRO A 194 48.41 3.42 -37.96
CA PRO A 194 48.84 3.21 -39.33
C PRO A 194 50.30 2.80 -39.30
N LYS A 195 50.60 1.52 -39.57
CA LYS A 195 51.95 1.14 -39.89
C LYS A 195 52.23 1.86 -41.20
N THR A 196 53.07 2.89 -41.16
CA THR A 196 53.69 3.47 -42.35
C THR A 196 54.42 2.35 -43.06
N VAL A 197 53.74 1.70 -44.00
CA VAL A 197 54.37 0.75 -44.91
C VAL A 197 55.26 1.61 -45.79
N ALA A 198 56.57 1.43 -45.67
CA ALA A 198 57.54 2.03 -46.58
C ALA A 198 57.14 1.63 -48.01
N HIS A 199 56.84 2.63 -48.85
CA HIS A 199 56.61 2.41 -50.27
C HIS A 199 57.91 1.92 -50.89
N GLY A 200 58.04 0.60 -51.02
CA GLY A 200 58.96 -0.02 -51.95
C GLY A 200 58.58 0.41 -53.36
N SER A 201 59.52 1.02 -54.06
CA SER A 201 59.44 1.38 -55.47
C SER A 201 59.06 0.14 -56.29
N TYR A 202 57.84 0.11 -56.82
CA TYR A 202 57.45 -0.81 -57.87
C TYR A 202 57.12 -0.02 -59.13
N GLU A 203 57.83 -0.37 -60.19
CA GLU A 203 57.66 0.10 -61.54
C GLU A 203 56.18 0.01 -61.96
N LYS A 204 55.73 1.00 -62.72
CA LYS A 204 54.40 1.03 -63.33
C LYS A 204 54.19 -0.19 -64.23
N PRO A 205 53.08 -0.93 -64.07
CA PRO A 205 52.40 -1.53 -65.20
C PRO A 205 51.32 -0.59 -65.73
N VAL A 206 51.22 -0.63 -67.05
CA VAL A 206 50.39 0.20 -67.92
C VAL A 206 48.94 -0.32 -67.95
N SER A 207 48.01 0.63 -67.93
CA SER A 207 46.61 0.59 -68.39
C SER A 207 45.62 -0.41 -67.78
N GLY A 208 44.52 0.14 -67.24
CA GLY A 208 43.26 -0.58 -67.07
C GLY A 208 42.31 0.06 -66.06
N ARG A 209 41.66 1.18 -66.44
CA ARG A 209 40.56 1.89 -65.72
C ARG A 209 40.69 1.98 -64.20
N THR A 210 41.29 3.07 -63.72
CA THR A 210 40.90 3.61 -62.41
C THR A 210 39.51 4.24 -62.55
N HIS A 211 38.57 3.83 -61.71
CA HIS A 211 37.29 4.53 -61.52
C HIS A 211 37.60 5.96 -61.09
N ARG A 212 37.34 6.93 -61.97
CA ARG A 212 37.82 8.31 -61.81
C ARG A 212 36.80 9.22 -61.13
N THR A 213 35.58 8.74 -60.92
CA THR A 213 34.48 9.55 -60.37
C THR A 213 33.78 8.83 -59.22
N VAL A 214 33.11 9.60 -58.37
CA VAL A 214 32.35 9.09 -57.21
C VAL A 214 31.15 8.27 -57.66
N GLU A 215 30.62 8.52 -58.87
CA GLU A 215 29.56 7.71 -59.47
C GLU A 215 30.01 6.28 -59.77
N ASP A 216 31.23 6.09 -60.30
CA ASP A 216 31.78 4.77 -60.60
C ASP A 216 31.93 3.88 -59.34
N LEU A 217 32.28 4.48 -58.20
CA LEU A 217 32.35 3.81 -56.90
C LEU A 217 30.96 3.44 -56.35
N HIS A 218 29.96 4.29 -56.60
CA HIS A 218 28.58 4.02 -56.21
C HIS A 218 27.97 2.87 -57.01
N GLU A 219 28.30 2.76 -58.30
CA GLU A 219 27.81 1.69 -59.16
C GLU A 219 28.39 0.33 -58.75
N ALA A 220 29.70 0.28 -58.45
CA ALA A 220 30.36 -0.93 -57.92
C ALA A 220 29.82 -1.38 -56.55
N LEU A 221 29.49 -0.42 -55.65
CA LEU A 221 28.86 -0.72 -54.35
C LEU A 221 27.41 -1.25 -54.51
N ASN A 222 26.69 -0.76 -55.52
CA ASN A 222 25.35 -1.26 -55.83
C ASN A 222 25.36 -2.66 -56.42
N GLU A 223 26.37 -3.02 -57.23
CA GLU A 223 26.58 -4.41 -57.68
C GLU A 223 26.90 -5.36 -56.52
N PHE A 224 27.69 -4.91 -55.54
CA PHE A 224 28.01 -5.72 -54.35
C PHE A 224 26.78 -5.99 -53.45
N ARG A 225 25.86 -5.01 -53.33
CA ARG A 225 24.59 -5.18 -52.59
C ARG A 225 23.56 -6.06 -53.28
N ARG A 226 23.67 -6.25 -54.59
CA ARG A 226 22.72 -7.05 -55.39
C ARG A 226 23.06 -8.55 -55.41
N GLN A 227 24.13 -8.99 -54.75
CA GLN A 227 24.39 -10.41 -54.62
C GLN A 227 23.38 -11.05 -53.65
N PRO A 228 22.59 -12.05 -54.10
CA PRO A 228 21.68 -12.76 -53.22
C PRO A 228 22.48 -13.52 -52.14
N SER A 229 22.12 -13.29 -50.88
CA SER A 229 22.67 -14.03 -49.74
C SER A 229 22.28 -15.51 -49.85
N ASN A 230 23.26 -16.38 -50.10
CA ASN A 230 23.10 -17.84 -50.14
C ASN A 230 22.93 -18.50 -48.76
N ASN A 231 22.70 -17.72 -47.68
CA ASN A 231 22.39 -18.32 -46.39
C ASN A 231 20.93 -18.80 -46.39
N PRO A 232 20.66 -20.11 -46.24
CA PRO A 232 19.30 -20.60 -46.10
C PRO A 232 18.67 -19.98 -44.87
N ARG A 233 17.49 -19.40 -45.05
CA ARG A 233 16.72 -18.77 -43.98
C ARG A 233 16.23 -19.87 -43.04
N THR A 234 16.77 -19.92 -41.83
CA THR A 234 16.29 -20.85 -40.79
C THR A 234 15.24 -20.16 -39.94
N TYR A 235 14.20 -20.89 -39.59
CA TYR A 235 13.11 -20.48 -38.72
C TYR A 235 13.20 -21.29 -37.43
N ARG A 236 12.90 -20.71 -36.26
CA ARG A 236 13.03 -21.40 -34.97
C ARG A 236 11.78 -21.18 -34.14
N CYS A 237 11.23 -22.25 -33.58
CA CYS A 237 10.10 -22.17 -32.66
C CYS A 237 10.57 -21.66 -31.30
N ASP A 238 10.06 -20.51 -30.84
CA ASP A 238 10.48 -19.91 -29.57
C ASP A 238 10.06 -20.71 -28.32
N ARG A 239 9.16 -21.69 -28.46
CA ARG A 239 8.63 -22.49 -27.34
C ARG A 239 9.43 -23.77 -27.09
N CYS A 240 9.73 -24.53 -28.14
CA CYS A 240 10.48 -25.80 -28.04
C CYS A 240 11.93 -25.69 -28.56
N TYR A 241 12.28 -24.57 -29.18
CA TYR A 241 13.59 -24.27 -29.75
C TYR A 241 14.02 -25.13 -30.96
N GLU A 242 13.11 -25.88 -31.57
CA GLU A 242 13.37 -26.61 -32.81
C GLU A 242 13.57 -25.66 -33.99
N GLU A 243 14.54 -26.00 -34.87
CA GLU A 243 14.90 -25.23 -36.05
C GLU A 243 14.37 -25.90 -37.33
N PHE A 244 13.84 -25.09 -38.22
CA PHE A 244 13.21 -25.49 -39.48
C PHE A 244 13.88 -24.75 -40.63
N THR A 245 14.08 -25.45 -41.75
CA THR A 245 14.61 -24.87 -42.98
C THR A 245 13.50 -24.46 -43.97
N SER A 246 12.24 -24.74 -43.62
CA SER A 246 11.04 -24.38 -44.38
C SER A 246 10.08 -23.54 -43.52
N GLU A 247 9.53 -22.47 -44.10
CA GLU A 247 8.57 -21.60 -43.42
C GLU A 247 7.23 -22.31 -43.16
N GLU A 248 6.80 -23.17 -44.08
CA GLU A 248 5.53 -23.91 -43.98
C GLU A 248 5.56 -24.92 -42.83
N ASP A 249 6.69 -25.63 -42.66
CA ASP A 249 6.88 -26.58 -41.55
C ASP A 249 6.93 -25.85 -40.20
N HIS A 250 7.61 -24.70 -40.17
CA HIS A 250 7.67 -23.85 -38.97
C HIS A 250 6.28 -23.37 -38.55
N LEU A 251 5.45 -22.91 -39.49
CA LEU A 251 4.09 -22.43 -39.18
C LEU A 251 3.17 -23.57 -38.71
N GLN A 252 3.23 -24.75 -39.34
CA GLN A 252 2.48 -25.93 -38.88
C GLN A 252 2.93 -26.39 -37.49
N HIS A 253 4.24 -26.32 -37.21
CA HIS A 253 4.78 -26.64 -35.90
C HIS A 253 4.31 -25.64 -34.85
N ILE A 254 4.38 -24.33 -35.13
CA ILE A 254 3.87 -23.28 -34.23
C ILE A 254 2.41 -23.56 -33.87
N GLN A 255 1.56 -23.85 -34.86
CA GLN A 255 0.13 -24.10 -34.61
C GLN A 255 -0.08 -25.26 -33.62
N LYS A 256 0.66 -26.38 -33.78
CA LYS A 256 0.62 -27.53 -32.87
C LYS A 256 1.27 -27.29 -31.52
N CYS A 257 2.26 -26.40 -31.46
CA CYS A 257 3.00 -26.10 -30.24
C CYS A 257 2.24 -25.11 -29.35
N TYR A 258 1.25 -24.39 -29.88
CA TYR A 258 0.41 -23.45 -29.13
C TYR A 258 -0.90 -24.06 -28.60
N ASP A 259 -1.41 -25.13 -29.23
CA ASP A 259 -2.49 -25.98 -28.68
C ASP A 259 -2.02 -26.85 -27.50
#